data_AF-A0A2V7WVF6-F1
#
_entry.id   AF-A0A2V7WVF6-F1
#
_cell.length_a   1.000
_cell.length_b   1.000
_cell.length_c   1.000
_cell.angle_alpha   90.00
_cell.angle_beta   90.00
_cell.angle_gamma   90.00
#
_symmetry.space_group_name_H-M   'P 1'
#
loop_
_entity.id
_entity.type
_entity.pdbx_description
1 polymer ?
#
loop_
_entity_poly.entity_id
_entity_poly.type
_entity_poly.pdbx_seq_one_letter_code
_entity_poly.pdbx_strand_id
1 'polypeptide(L)'
;MLKWFRYLVLAFSVIACLPALAQQNFVTLQHVPSVSRLRTGSFIPMPTTHARGLSSLPAGVASPHAKAASRSQLTRGRRYPGDLEYQGGVVLPTAVQHAIFTDPSSSCPPNSCWGDPIGFLSDLDKSRVIHLSDQYVGTSAPHRYPVGDNFVVPSYNPSAGVGQPFTNLDLAILAYSAAAQTGGLGLGNIYHVFLAPGQDACFDNTFSVCYSPDNVKTWFFCAYHGSAQDSAGNVVLYTVEPFQNVSGCNVRPDTPNGQLADSTNNVLSHEFFETITDPVGDGWWNSLNNGIFGEEIGDECSFLLFTATDVFFDPNLVRLNRNSYAIQPEYVNSQHACSTSASDGD
;
A
#
# COMPACT_ATOMS: atom_id res chain seq x y z
N MET A 1 -61.95 -49.63 -12.87
CA MET A 1 -61.61 -48.76 -14.01
C MET A 1 -61.40 -47.34 -13.50
N LEU A 2 -60.16 -46.85 -13.45
CA LEU A 2 -59.76 -45.47 -13.78
C LEU A 2 -58.24 -45.33 -13.56
N LYS A 3 -57.50 -45.06 -14.65
CA LYS A 3 -56.06 -44.73 -14.67
C LYS A 3 -55.88 -43.23 -14.52
N TRP A 4 -55.06 -42.68 -13.63
CA TRP A 4 -54.48 -41.32 -13.83
C TRP A 4 -53.08 -41.15 -13.18
N PHE A 5 -52.11 -40.99 -14.08
CA PHE A 5 -50.85 -40.23 -14.10
C PHE A 5 -50.06 -39.82 -12.84
N ARG A 6 -48.79 -40.29 -12.84
CA ARG A 6 -47.50 -39.57 -12.64
C ARG A 6 -47.53 -38.16 -12.05
N TYR A 7 -46.73 -37.91 -11.00
CA TYR A 7 -45.68 -36.87 -10.97
C TYR A 7 -44.63 -37.24 -9.89
N LEU A 8 -43.41 -37.53 -10.34
CA LEU A 8 -42.22 -37.68 -9.49
C LEU A 8 -41.62 -36.28 -9.35
N VAL A 9 -41.73 -35.66 -8.17
CA VAL A 9 -41.05 -34.39 -7.89
C VAL A 9 -39.61 -34.71 -7.54
N LEU A 10 -38.71 -34.57 -8.51
CA LEU A 10 -37.27 -34.46 -8.27
C LEU A 10 -37.01 -33.09 -7.65
N ALA A 11 -36.84 -33.05 -6.33
CA ALA A 11 -36.28 -31.90 -5.65
C ALA A 11 -34.79 -31.81 -6.01
N PHE A 12 -34.48 -31.00 -7.02
CA PHE A 12 -33.11 -30.52 -7.22
C PHE A 12 -32.80 -29.54 -6.10
N SER A 13 -32.14 -30.02 -5.05
CA SER A 13 -31.41 -29.15 -4.12
C SER A 13 -30.27 -28.49 -4.89
N VAL A 14 -30.51 -27.26 -5.35
CA VAL A 14 -29.45 -26.36 -5.76
C VAL A 14 -28.66 -26.04 -4.49
N ILE A 15 -27.64 -26.85 -4.21
CA ILE A 15 -26.58 -26.46 -3.30
C ILE A 15 -25.87 -25.33 -4.03
N ALA A 16 -26.24 -24.10 -3.71
CA ALA A 16 -25.43 -22.94 -4.01
C ALA A 16 -24.08 -23.18 -3.32
N CYS A 17 -23.08 -23.61 -4.09
CA CYS A 17 -21.69 -23.50 -3.72
C CYS A 17 -21.39 -21.99 -3.67
N LEU A 18 -21.70 -21.36 -2.55
CA LEU A 18 -21.00 -20.16 -2.13
C LEU A 18 -19.52 -20.56 -2.12
N PRO A 19 -18.61 -19.82 -2.77
CA PRO A 19 -17.20 -20.06 -2.54
C PRO A 19 -17.00 -19.85 -1.04
N ALA A 20 -16.54 -20.89 -0.35
CA ALA A 20 -16.03 -20.76 1.00
C ALA A 20 -14.80 -19.83 0.90
N LEU A 21 -15.04 -18.52 0.97
CA LEU A 21 -14.02 -17.58 1.40
C LEU A 21 -13.59 -18.09 2.76
N ALA A 22 -12.36 -18.57 2.84
CA ALA A 22 -11.73 -18.93 4.11
C ALA A 22 -12.06 -17.80 5.09
N GLN A 23 -12.78 -18.13 6.16
CA GLN A 23 -12.97 -17.24 7.29
C GLN A 23 -11.56 -17.02 7.83
N GLN A 24 -10.89 -15.96 7.37
CA GLN A 24 -9.53 -15.70 7.80
C GLN A 24 -9.59 -15.41 9.29
N ASN A 25 -8.90 -16.25 10.08
CA ASN A 25 -8.85 -16.06 11.52
C ASN A 25 -8.00 -14.83 11.79
N PHE A 26 -8.64 -13.71 12.11
CA PHE A 26 -7.92 -12.50 12.51
C PHE A 26 -7.40 -12.63 13.94
N VAL A 27 -6.13 -12.27 14.14
CA VAL A 27 -5.52 -12.14 15.46
C VAL A 27 -5.95 -10.82 16.07
N THR A 28 -6.57 -10.85 17.26
CA THR A 28 -6.92 -9.61 17.96
C THR A 28 -5.70 -9.05 18.69
N LEU A 29 -5.35 -7.80 18.38
CA LEU A 29 -4.32 -7.04 19.09
C LEU A 29 -4.91 -6.50 20.39
N GLN A 30 -4.76 -7.26 21.47
CA GLN A 30 -5.42 -6.97 22.75
C GLN A 30 -4.62 -6.03 23.67
N HIS A 31 -3.33 -5.80 23.42
CA HIS A 31 -2.49 -4.88 24.18
C HIS A 31 -1.47 -4.25 23.23
N VAL A 32 -1.67 -2.97 22.92
CA VAL A 32 -0.67 -2.16 22.22
C VAL A 32 0.15 -1.45 23.29
N PRO A 33 1.33 -1.97 23.68
CA PRO A 33 2.11 -1.37 24.75
C PRO A 33 2.55 0.05 24.38
N SER A 34 2.72 0.90 25.39
CA SER A 34 3.47 2.14 25.23
C SER A 34 4.93 1.80 24.91
N VAL A 35 5.29 1.71 23.63
CA VAL A 35 6.66 1.41 23.21
C VAL A 35 7.52 2.65 23.44
N SER A 36 8.03 2.78 24.68
CA SER A 36 8.77 3.98 25.15
C SER A 36 10.04 4.32 24.37
N ARG A 37 10.43 3.53 23.36
CA ARG A 37 11.65 3.71 22.56
C ARG A 37 11.51 3.28 21.09
N LEU A 38 10.31 3.29 20.51
CA LEU A 38 10.19 3.13 19.05
C LEU A 38 10.60 4.44 18.38
N ARG A 39 11.52 4.36 17.41
CA ARG A 39 11.92 5.49 16.58
C ARG A 39 11.43 5.24 15.17
N THR A 40 10.56 6.09 14.67
CA THR A 40 10.17 6.09 13.26
C THR A 40 11.38 6.49 12.43
N GLY A 41 11.70 5.68 11.43
CA GLY A 41 12.70 5.96 10.42
C GLY A 41 12.12 6.81 9.29
N SER A 42 12.65 6.61 8.08
CA SER A 42 12.10 7.20 6.86
C SER A 42 10.70 6.66 6.59
N PHE A 43 9.84 7.54 6.07
CA PHE A 43 8.52 7.24 5.55
C PHE A 43 8.29 8.09 4.31
N ILE A 44 7.72 7.49 3.27
CA ILE A 44 7.62 8.06 1.92
C ILE A 44 6.13 8.02 1.54
N PRO A 45 5.51 9.19 1.27
CA PRO A 45 4.08 9.24 1.05
C PRO A 45 3.66 9.35 -0.41
N MET A 46 2.66 8.55 -0.82
CA MET A 46 1.89 8.81 -2.03
C MET A 46 1.06 10.11 -1.88
N PRO A 47 1.29 11.15 -2.70
CA PRO A 47 0.58 12.42 -2.58
C PRO A 47 -0.88 12.34 -3.06
N THR A 48 -1.75 13.20 -2.52
CA THR A 48 -3.15 13.32 -3.01
C THR A 48 -3.20 14.05 -4.35
N THR A 49 -4.26 13.82 -5.13
CA THR A 49 -4.50 14.60 -6.36
C THR A 49 -4.77 16.09 -6.08
N HIS A 50 -5.23 16.43 -4.86
CA HIS A 50 -5.46 17.81 -4.40
C HIS A 50 -4.18 18.53 -3.97
N ALA A 51 -3.11 17.81 -3.65
CA ALA A 51 -1.83 18.40 -3.21
C ALA A 51 -1.00 18.99 -4.38
N ARG A 52 -1.48 18.89 -5.64
CA ARG A 52 -0.76 19.44 -6.81
C ARG A 52 -0.61 20.96 -6.73
N GLY A 53 0.64 21.42 -6.70
CA GLY A 53 1.01 22.83 -6.65
C GLY A 53 1.47 23.32 -5.28
N LEU A 54 1.30 22.51 -4.23
CA LEU A 54 2.05 22.66 -2.98
C LEU A 54 3.45 22.11 -3.24
N SER A 55 4.29 22.94 -3.85
CA SER A 55 5.71 22.67 -4.03
C SER A 55 6.30 22.28 -2.69
N SER A 56 6.70 21.02 -2.54
CA SER A 56 7.24 20.38 -1.33
C SER A 56 6.27 20.26 -0.15
N LEU A 57 6.30 19.08 0.50
CA LEU A 57 5.93 18.94 1.90
C LEU A 57 6.58 20.09 2.71
N PRO A 58 5.91 20.63 3.75
CA PRO A 58 6.47 21.69 4.59
C PRO A 58 7.92 21.40 5.00
N ALA A 59 8.78 22.42 4.92
CA ALA A 59 10.20 22.32 5.30
C ALA A 59 10.33 21.75 6.73
N GLY A 60 10.83 20.52 6.83
CA GLY A 60 10.85 19.73 8.08
C GLY A 60 10.47 18.27 7.86
N VAL A 61 9.64 17.99 6.85
CA VAL A 61 9.36 16.63 6.33
C VAL A 61 10.25 16.38 5.11
N ALA A 62 11.55 16.65 5.26
CA ALA A 62 12.53 16.59 4.16
C ALA A 62 12.41 15.24 3.42
N SER A 63 12.60 15.27 2.10
CA SER A 63 12.76 14.08 1.25
C SER A 63 13.54 13.04 2.06
N PRO A 64 12.89 11.93 2.45
CA PRO A 64 13.38 11.03 3.51
C PRO A 64 14.61 10.24 3.07
N HIS A 65 15.01 10.42 1.80
CA HIS A 65 16.20 9.86 1.24
C HIS A 65 17.46 10.49 1.83
N ALA A 66 18.30 9.64 2.41
CA ALA A 66 19.64 10.04 2.84
C ALA A 66 20.44 10.60 1.65
N LYS A 67 21.26 11.63 1.90
CA LYS A 67 22.13 12.23 0.87
C LYS A 67 23.16 11.20 0.37
N ALA A 68 22.86 10.54 -0.74
CA ALA A 68 23.83 9.72 -1.44
C ALA A 68 24.64 10.55 -2.44
N ALA A 69 25.95 10.27 -2.49
CA ALA A 69 26.87 10.93 -3.40
C ALA A 69 26.85 10.20 -4.76
N SER A 70 26.00 10.66 -5.68
CA SER A 70 26.07 10.20 -7.07
C SER A 70 27.39 10.67 -7.71
N ARG A 71 28.17 9.72 -8.24
CA ARG A 71 29.27 10.02 -9.16
C ARG A 71 28.68 10.35 -10.53
N SER A 72 28.44 11.62 -10.78
CA SER A 72 28.08 12.11 -12.12
C SER A 72 29.20 11.82 -13.12
N GLN A 73 28.90 11.01 -14.14
CA GLN A 73 29.73 10.88 -15.33
C GLN A 73 29.07 11.64 -16.48
N LEU A 74 29.88 12.31 -17.30
CA LEU A 74 29.40 12.92 -18.55
C LEU A 74 28.98 11.80 -19.52
N THR A 75 27.67 11.57 -19.63
CA THR A 75 27.11 10.58 -20.55
C THR A 75 26.95 11.17 -21.96
N ARG A 76 27.42 10.44 -22.98
CA ARG A 76 27.04 10.65 -24.38
C ARG A 76 25.86 9.73 -24.70
N GLY A 77 24.77 10.24 -25.25
CA GLY A 77 23.63 9.43 -25.71
C GLY A 77 22.29 9.91 -25.18
N ARG A 78 21.31 8.99 -25.14
CA ARG A 78 20.00 9.22 -24.53
C ARG A 78 20.13 9.27 -23.01
N ARG A 79 19.28 10.05 -22.37
CA ARG A 79 19.06 10.04 -20.93
C ARG A 79 17.64 9.52 -20.68
N TYR A 80 17.49 8.74 -19.64
CA TYR A 80 16.22 8.19 -19.20
C TYR A 80 15.94 8.86 -17.86
N PRO A 81 15.24 10.01 -17.87
CA PRO A 81 15.21 10.88 -16.71
C PRO A 81 14.44 10.29 -15.53
N GLY A 82 13.71 9.19 -15.75
CA GLY A 82 12.99 8.44 -14.73
C GLY A 82 13.71 7.16 -14.26
N ASP A 83 14.88 6.85 -14.82
CA ASP A 83 15.62 5.68 -14.32
C ASP A 83 15.97 5.91 -12.84
N LEU A 84 15.53 4.99 -11.98
CA LEU A 84 15.84 5.03 -10.56
C LEU A 84 17.31 4.67 -10.32
N GLU A 85 17.94 5.27 -9.32
CA GLU A 85 19.28 4.89 -8.89
C GLU A 85 19.27 4.18 -7.55
N TYR A 86 20.08 3.13 -7.46
CA TYR A 86 20.30 2.42 -6.22
C TYR A 86 21.28 3.20 -5.34
N GLN A 87 20.84 3.55 -4.12
CA GLN A 87 21.65 4.30 -3.17
C GLN A 87 22.43 3.42 -2.19
N GLY A 88 22.35 2.09 -2.33
CA GLY A 88 23.15 1.13 -1.56
C GLY A 88 22.47 0.62 -0.29
N GLY A 89 21.22 1.01 -0.05
CA GLY A 89 20.37 0.56 1.05
C GLY A 89 19.88 -0.86 0.94
N VAL A 90 18.98 -1.25 1.83
CA VAL A 90 18.40 -2.60 1.78
C VAL A 90 17.22 -2.64 0.81
N VAL A 91 16.99 -3.79 0.20
CA VAL A 91 15.79 -4.10 -0.61
C VAL A 91 15.20 -5.41 -0.10
N LEU A 92 13.97 -5.75 -0.50
CA LEU A 92 13.28 -6.94 -0.03
C LEU A 92 13.16 -8.00 -1.14
N PRO A 93 14.11 -8.94 -1.30
CA PRO A 93 13.95 -10.08 -2.20
C PRO A 93 12.74 -10.96 -1.86
N THR A 94 12.32 -10.98 -0.58
CA THR A 94 11.14 -11.69 -0.09
C THR A 94 10.68 -11.05 1.22
N ALA A 95 9.37 -11.03 1.46
CA ALA A 95 8.77 -10.62 2.74
C ALA A 95 7.35 -11.19 2.87
N VAL A 96 6.89 -11.48 4.09
CA VAL A 96 5.50 -11.89 4.34
C VAL A 96 4.63 -10.65 4.55
N GLN A 97 3.46 -10.61 3.92
CA GLN A 97 2.53 -9.48 4.00
C GLN A 97 1.45 -9.74 5.05
N HIS A 98 1.24 -8.78 5.94
CA HIS A 98 0.28 -8.87 7.03
C HIS A 98 -0.67 -7.67 7.01
N ALA A 99 -1.97 -7.89 7.10
CA ALA A 99 -2.94 -6.81 7.20
C ALA A 99 -3.34 -6.55 8.65
N ILE A 100 -3.45 -5.28 9.05
CA ILE A 100 -3.93 -4.84 10.36
C ILE A 100 -5.12 -3.91 10.12
N PHE A 101 -6.33 -4.32 10.54
CA PHE A 101 -7.54 -3.52 10.38
C PHE A 101 -7.91 -2.82 11.69
N THR A 102 -8.00 -1.50 11.69
CA THR A 102 -8.40 -0.72 12.86
C THR A 102 -9.92 -0.58 12.96
N ASP A 103 -10.41 -0.48 14.20
CA ASP A 103 -11.80 -0.21 14.56
C ASP A 103 -12.86 -0.98 13.72
N PRO A 104 -12.70 -2.32 13.56
CA PRO A 104 -13.66 -3.08 12.78
C PRO A 104 -15.01 -3.10 13.48
N SER A 105 -16.07 -2.96 12.68
CA SER A 105 -17.45 -2.93 13.16
C SER A 105 -18.36 -3.76 12.26
N SER A 106 -19.61 -3.95 12.66
CA SER A 106 -20.58 -4.66 11.82
C SER A 106 -20.84 -3.97 10.47
N SER A 107 -20.73 -2.64 10.42
CA SER A 107 -20.87 -1.82 9.21
C SER A 107 -19.56 -1.67 8.42
N CYS A 108 -18.42 -1.94 9.06
CA CYS A 108 -17.10 -1.93 8.44
C CYS A 108 -16.34 -3.18 8.88
N PRO A 109 -16.67 -4.38 8.32
CA PRO A 109 -15.99 -5.60 8.71
C PRO A 109 -14.55 -5.62 8.21
N PRO A 110 -13.61 -6.30 8.93
CA PRO A 110 -12.23 -6.45 8.50
C PRO A 110 -12.12 -6.95 7.06
N ASN A 111 -11.12 -6.47 6.31
CA ASN A 111 -10.89 -6.78 4.90
C ASN A 111 -11.98 -6.24 3.94
N SER A 112 -13.26 -6.60 4.12
CA SER A 112 -14.32 -6.22 3.18
C SER A 112 -14.65 -4.73 3.17
N CYS A 113 -14.43 -4.02 4.29
CA CYS A 113 -14.66 -2.57 4.34
C CYS A 113 -13.72 -1.79 3.41
N TRP A 114 -12.59 -2.40 3.01
CA TRP A 114 -11.60 -1.84 2.08
C TRP A 114 -11.60 -2.57 0.72
N GLY A 115 -12.63 -3.38 0.43
CA GLY A 115 -12.79 -4.01 -0.89
C GLY A 115 -12.01 -5.31 -1.15
N ASP A 116 -11.45 -5.96 -0.12
CA ASP A 116 -10.63 -7.20 -0.18
C ASP A 116 -9.12 -7.01 -0.49
N PRO A 117 -8.38 -6.16 0.26
CA PRO A 117 -6.94 -6.00 0.12
C PRO A 117 -6.18 -7.32 0.33
N ILE A 118 -6.63 -8.22 1.21
CA ILE A 118 -5.93 -9.49 1.42
C ILE A 118 -6.02 -10.40 0.18
N GLY A 119 -7.19 -10.46 -0.45
CA GLY A 119 -7.37 -11.17 -1.72
C GLY A 119 -6.48 -10.59 -2.82
N PHE A 120 -6.44 -9.25 -2.93
CA PHE A 120 -5.55 -8.55 -3.84
C PHE A 120 -4.08 -8.91 -3.64
N LEU A 121 -3.54 -8.82 -2.43
CA LEU A 121 -2.14 -9.16 -2.13
C LEU A 121 -1.83 -10.63 -2.46
N SER A 122 -2.78 -11.53 -2.18
CA SER A 122 -2.64 -12.96 -2.52
C SER A 122 -2.61 -13.24 -4.02
N ASP A 123 -3.30 -12.43 -4.82
CA ASP A 123 -3.29 -12.53 -6.27
C ASP A 123 -2.07 -11.83 -6.88
N LEU A 124 -1.61 -10.72 -6.29
CA LEU A 124 -0.41 -10.00 -6.68
C LEU A 124 0.84 -10.90 -6.56
N ASP A 125 1.03 -11.58 -5.43
CA ASP A 125 2.14 -12.53 -5.19
C ASP A 125 2.23 -13.65 -6.25
N LYS A 126 1.09 -14.04 -6.82
CA LYS A 126 0.98 -15.10 -7.83
C LYS A 126 0.94 -14.56 -9.26
N SER A 127 1.06 -13.24 -9.44
CA SER A 127 0.91 -12.58 -10.73
C SER A 127 2.25 -12.40 -11.44
N ARG A 128 2.19 -11.98 -12.70
CA ARG A 128 3.38 -11.48 -13.42
C ARG A 128 3.74 -10.04 -13.04
N VAL A 129 2.81 -9.29 -12.44
CA VAL A 129 3.01 -7.88 -12.08
C VAL A 129 4.03 -7.74 -10.96
N ILE A 130 4.06 -8.66 -9.99
CA ILE A 130 5.06 -8.63 -8.90
C ILE A 130 6.52 -8.70 -9.40
N HIS A 131 6.72 -9.23 -10.61
CA HIS A 131 8.03 -9.31 -11.25
C HIS A 131 8.54 -7.97 -11.79
N LEU A 132 7.74 -6.89 -11.77
CA LEU A 132 8.22 -5.53 -12.03
C LEU A 132 9.35 -5.13 -11.04
N SER A 133 9.30 -5.68 -9.83
CA SER A 133 10.31 -5.49 -8.79
C SER A 133 11.63 -6.26 -9.03
N ASP A 134 11.64 -7.27 -9.92
CA ASP A 134 12.74 -8.23 -10.03
C ASP A 134 14.11 -7.59 -10.29
N GLN A 135 14.14 -6.55 -11.13
CA GLN A 135 15.38 -5.82 -11.45
C GLN A 135 15.93 -5.05 -10.25
N TYR A 136 15.06 -4.58 -9.35
CA TYR A 136 15.42 -3.76 -8.20
C TYR A 136 15.86 -4.63 -7.02
N VAL A 137 15.30 -5.83 -6.90
CA VAL A 137 15.60 -6.78 -5.81
C VAL A 137 16.59 -7.88 -6.19
N GLY A 138 16.94 -7.99 -7.47
CA GLY A 138 17.96 -8.91 -7.98
C GLY A 138 17.55 -10.38 -8.02
N THR A 139 16.25 -10.68 -8.05
CA THR A 139 15.73 -12.07 -8.12
C THR A 139 14.40 -12.12 -8.86
N SER A 140 14.16 -13.22 -9.57
CA SER A 140 12.90 -13.53 -10.28
C SER A 140 12.22 -14.78 -9.77
N ALA A 141 12.56 -15.23 -8.56
CA ALA A 141 11.87 -16.37 -7.96
C ALA A 141 10.36 -16.06 -7.85
N PRO A 142 9.46 -17.03 -8.09
CA PRO A 142 8.03 -16.83 -7.89
C PRO A 142 7.67 -16.89 -6.39
N HIS A 143 6.50 -16.36 -6.03
CA HIS A 143 5.92 -16.47 -4.68
C HIS A 143 6.80 -15.88 -3.57
N ARG A 144 7.36 -14.70 -3.80
CA ARG A 144 8.30 -14.04 -2.89
C ARG A 144 7.60 -13.26 -1.77
N TYR A 145 6.31 -12.97 -1.93
CA TYR A 145 5.57 -12.08 -1.05
C TYR A 145 4.22 -12.65 -0.58
N PRO A 146 4.20 -13.83 0.05
CA PRO A 146 2.97 -14.46 0.48
C PRO A 146 2.26 -13.65 1.58
N VAL A 147 0.94 -13.74 1.64
CA VAL A 147 0.14 -13.24 2.77
C VAL A 147 0.32 -14.16 3.98
N GLY A 148 0.55 -13.57 5.16
CA GLY A 148 0.67 -14.24 6.45
C GLY A 148 -0.51 -13.97 7.40
N ASP A 149 -0.20 -13.82 8.68
CA ASP A 149 -1.18 -13.52 9.74
C ASP A 149 -1.84 -12.15 9.52
N ASN A 150 -3.13 -12.05 9.80
CA ASN A 150 -3.89 -10.80 9.71
C ASN A 150 -4.50 -10.44 11.06
N PHE A 151 -4.64 -9.15 11.33
CA PHE A 151 -4.92 -8.62 12.65
C PHE A 151 -6.12 -7.69 12.64
N VAL A 152 -6.75 -7.59 13.81
CA VAL A 152 -7.75 -6.57 14.12
C VAL A 152 -7.35 -5.80 15.36
N VAL A 153 -7.56 -4.49 15.33
CA VAL A 153 -7.37 -3.57 16.46
C VAL A 153 -8.73 -3.02 16.84
N PRO A 154 -9.46 -3.63 17.80
CA PRO A 154 -10.82 -3.22 18.14
C PRO A 154 -10.94 -1.77 18.61
N SER A 155 -9.89 -1.24 19.24
CA SER A 155 -9.80 0.15 19.65
C SER A 155 -8.35 0.53 19.88
N TYR A 156 -7.95 1.70 19.41
CA TYR A 156 -6.67 2.32 19.74
C TYR A 156 -6.91 3.81 19.99
N ASN A 157 -6.35 4.33 21.08
CA ASN A 157 -6.39 5.76 21.37
C ASN A 157 -5.10 6.40 20.85
N PRO A 158 -5.18 7.35 19.90
CA PRO A 158 -4.02 8.09 19.44
C PRO A 158 -3.23 8.71 20.59
N SER A 159 -1.91 8.72 20.48
CA SER A 159 -1.00 9.26 21.49
C SER A 159 -1.25 10.76 21.77
N ALA A 160 -1.77 11.49 20.79
CA ALA A 160 -2.16 12.89 20.92
C ALA A 160 -3.46 13.11 21.72
N GLY A 161 -4.25 12.05 21.95
CA GLY A 161 -5.51 12.08 22.68
C GLY A 161 -6.67 11.46 21.92
N VAL A 162 -7.75 11.16 22.65
CA VAL A 162 -8.99 10.60 22.08
C VAL A 162 -9.58 11.59 21.08
N GLY A 163 -9.90 11.10 19.88
CA GLY A 163 -10.49 11.90 18.80
C GLY A 163 -9.51 12.80 18.05
N GLN A 164 -8.21 12.69 18.33
CA GLN A 164 -7.16 13.29 17.49
C GLN A 164 -6.80 12.36 16.32
N PRO A 165 -6.20 12.87 15.24
CA PRO A 165 -5.61 12.03 14.20
C PRO A 165 -4.56 11.07 14.77
N PHE A 166 -4.41 9.90 14.14
CA PHE A 166 -3.26 9.03 14.38
C PHE A 166 -1.97 9.75 13.96
N THR A 167 -0.89 9.60 14.71
CA THR A 167 0.44 10.00 14.21
C THR A 167 1.15 8.85 13.53
N ASN A 168 2.21 9.14 12.76
CA ASN A 168 3.11 8.11 12.26
C ASN A 168 3.65 7.20 13.39
N LEU A 169 3.94 7.78 14.56
CA LEU A 169 4.35 7.00 15.73
C LEU A 169 3.26 6.04 16.21
N ASP A 170 2.00 6.46 16.22
CA ASP A 170 0.87 5.60 16.59
C ASP A 170 0.76 4.38 15.65
N LEU A 171 0.91 4.64 14.36
CA LEU A 171 0.76 3.63 13.31
C LEU A 171 1.95 2.65 13.31
N ALA A 172 3.16 3.16 13.51
CA ALA A 172 4.35 2.35 13.75
C ALA A 172 4.22 1.47 15.00
N ILE A 173 3.60 1.98 16.07
CA ILE A 173 3.34 1.21 17.29
C ILE A 173 2.35 0.07 17.04
N LEU A 174 1.31 0.28 16.22
CA LEU A 174 0.37 -0.78 15.81
C LEU A 174 1.10 -1.89 15.04
N ALA A 175 1.87 -1.52 14.02
CA ALA A 175 2.67 -2.46 13.23
C ALA A 175 3.69 -3.23 14.09
N TYR A 176 4.44 -2.51 14.94
CA TYR A 176 5.40 -3.12 15.86
C TYR A 176 4.74 -4.10 16.82
N SER A 177 3.55 -3.79 17.32
CA SER A 177 2.82 -4.65 18.26
C SER A 177 2.35 -5.95 17.59
N ALA A 178 1.87 -5.87 16.35
CA ALA A 178 1.55 -7.05 15.55
C ALA A 178 2.79 -7.92 15.32
N ALA A 179 3.89 -7.29 14.91
CA ALA A 179 5.16 -7.96 14.66
C ALA A 179 5.73 -8.64 15.90
N ALA A 180 5.73 -7.94 17.04
CA ALA A 180 6.21 -8.49 18.31
C ALA A 180 5.36 -9.66 18.80
N GLN A 181 4.04 -9.64 18.56
CA GLN A 181 3.13 -10.69 19.00
C GLN A 181 3.33 -12.01 18.23
N THR A 182 3.71 -11.94 16.95
CA THR A 182 3.96 -13.13 16.11
C THR A 182 5.43 -13.50 15.98
N GLY A 183 6.33 -12.69 16.56
CA GLY A 183 7.78 -12.84 16.37
C GLY A 183 8.25 -12.43 14.97
N GLY A 184 7.45 -11.68 14.23
CA GLY A 184 7.71 -11.20 12.87
C GLY A 184 8.41 -9.84 12.81
N LEU A 185 9.27 -9.51 13.78
CA LEU A 185 10.16 -8.35 13.69
C LEU A 185 11.28 -8.60 12.66
N GLY A 186 11.79 -7.53 12.05
CA GLY A 186 12.82 -7.55 11.02
C GLY A 186 12.27 -7.32 9.60
N LEU A 187 13.17 -7.29 8.62
CA LEU A 187 12.85 -6.95 7.22
C LEU A 187 12.06 -8.04 6.47
N GLY A 188 11.85 -9.22 7.08
CA GLY A 188 11.15 -10.33 6.44
C GLY A 188 9.62 -10.22 6.46
N ASN A 189 9.06 -9.14 7.01
CA ASN A 189 7.61 -8.96 7.16
C ASN A 189 7.23 -7.49 6.89
N ILE A 190 6.10 -7.28 6.23
CA ILE A 190 5.50 -5.97 5.95
C ILE A 190 4.10 -5.94 6.56
N TYR A 191 3.80 -4.91 7.34
CA TYR A 191 2.52 -4.75 8.04
C TYR A 191 1.71 -3.59 7.46
N HIS A 192 0.63 -3.90 6.76
CA HIS A 192 -0.27 -2.91 6.14
C HIS A 192 -1.35 -2.50 7.15
N VAL A 193 -1.30 -1.26 7.64
CA VAL A 193 -2.23 -0.71 8.63
C VAL A 193 -3.38 -0.02 7.92
N PHE A 194 -4.54 -0.68 7.87
CA PHE A 194 -5.75 -0.17 7.25
C PHE A 194 -6.58 0.63 8.24
N LEU A 195 -6.77 1.93 7.97
CA LEU A 195 -7.59 2.80 8.82
C LEU A 195 -9.05 2.83 8.38
N ALA A 196 -9.95 2.71 9.35
CA ALA A 196 -11.39 2.71 9.12
C ALA A 196 -11.87 4.09 8.59
N PRO A 197 -13.01 4.15 7.88
CA PRO A 197 -13.59 5.40 7.43
C PRO A 197 -13.75 6.42 8.57
N GLY A 198 -13.34 7.66 8.33
CA GLY A 198 -13.42 8.74 9.31
C GLY A 198 -12.25 8.80 10.31
N GLN A 199 -11.20 8.01 10.11
CA GLN A 199 -9.94 8.13 10.84
C GLN A 199 -8.90 8.89 10.02
N ASP A 200 -8.36 9.94 10.63
CA ASP A 200 -7.28 10.74 10.06
C ASP A 200 -5.92 10.25 10.52
N ALA A 201 -4.90 10.47 9.70
CA ALA A 201 -3.51 10.17 10.03
C ALA A 201 -2.63 11.37 9.68
N CYS A 202 -1.71 11.74 10.56
CA CYS A 202 -0.76 12.82 10.35
C CYS A 202 0.66 12.33 10.60
N PHE A 203 1.66 12.97 10.01
CA PHE A 203 3.04 12.55 10.24
C PHE A 203 3.50 12.79 11.68
N ASP A 204 3.00 13.84 12.32
CA ASP A 204 3.34 14.16 13.69
C ASP A 204 2.21 14.93 14.42
N ASN A 205 2.46 15.28 15.68
CA ASN A 205 1.55 16.03 16.54
C ASN A 205 1.40 17.51 16.16
N THR A 206 2.05 18.00 15.10
CA THR A 206 1.78 19.35 14.57
C THR A 206 0.52 19.39 13.73
N PHE A 207 0.08 18.23 13.23
CA PHE A 207 -1.10 18.07 12.37
C PHE A 207 -1.06 18.99 11.14
N SER A 208 0.15 19.27 10.64
CA SER A 208 0.35 20.12 9.46
C SER A 208 0.31 19.35 8.15
N VAL A 209 0.61 18.05 8.19
CA VAL A 209 0.64 17.15 7.03
C VAL A 209 -0.11 15.87 7.38
N CYS A 210 -1.27 15.69 6.77
CA CYS A 210 -2.21 14.62 7.13
C CYS A 210 -2.90 14.00 5.91
N TYR A 211 -3.32 12.76 6.11
CA TYR A 211 -4.54 12.21 5.57
C TYR A 211 -5.71 12.72 6.46
N SER A 212 -6.57 13.56 5.89
CA SER A 212 -7.74 14.27 6.44
C SER A 212 -8.59 14.83 5.28
N PRO A 213 -9.38 13.98 4.58
CA PRO A 213 -10.17 14.40 3.41
C PRO A 213 -11.21 15.49 3.74
N ASP A 214 -11.58 15.62 5.01
CA ASP A 214 -12.50 16.61 5.56
C ASP A 214 -11.81 17.93 5.97
N ASN A 215 -10.47 17.98 6.01
CA ASN A 215 -9.70 19.20 6.23
C ASN A 215 -8.64 19.41 5.15
N VAL A 216 -9.08 19.98 4.02
CA VAL A 216 -8.25 20.28 2.84
C VAL A 216 -6.98 21.09 3.11
N LYS A 217 -6.89 21.84 4.22
CA LYS A 217 -5.69 22.64 4.55
C LYS A 217 -4.51 21.77 5.00
N THR A 218 -4.81 20.58 5.52
CA THR A 218 -3.85 19.63 6.08
C THR A 218 -3.84 18.33 5.27
N TRP A 219 -4.52 18.28 4.13
CA TRP A 219 -4.67 17.11 3.27
C TRP A 219 -3.55 16.99 2.24
N PHE A 220 -2.61 16.06 2.43
CA PHE A 220 -1.39 15.98 1.62
C PHE A 220 -1.10 14.61 1.00
N PHE A 221 -1.46 13.50 1.65
CA PHE A 221 -1.15 12.15 1.17
C PHE A 221 -2.35 11.20 1.23
N CYS A 222 -2.28 10.14 0.42
CA CYS A 222 -3.29 9.07 0.34
C CYS A 222 -2.92 7.82 1.14
N ALA A 223 -1.61 7.54 1.19
CA ALA A 223 -0.98 6.50 1.98
C ALA A 223 0.49 6.85 2.15
N TYR A 224 1.22 6.00 2.85
CA TYR A 224 2.68 6.02 2.89
C TYR A 224 3.20 4.67 3.37
N HIS A 225 4.42 4.33 2.97
CA HIS A 225 5.20 3.29 3.60
C HIS A 225 6.26 3.89 4.52
N GLY A 226 6.74 3.08 5.45
CA GLY A 226 7.78 3.51 6.35
C GLY A 226 8.37 2.39 7.18
N SER A 227 9.38 2.76 7.95
CA SER A 227 10.06 1.87 8.87
C SER A 227 10.09 2.45 10.27
N ALA A 228 10.17 1.57 11.26
CA ALA A 228 10.47 1.98 12.63
C ALA A 228 11.42 0.98 13.27
N GLN A 229 12.21 1.46 14.22
CA GLN A 229 13.21 0.65 14.91
C GLN A 229 13.12 0.84 16.42
N ASP A 230 13.22 -0.26 17.16
CA ASP A 230 13.31 -0.22 18.61
C ASP A 230 14.75 0.06 19.10
N SER A 231 14.94 0.19 20.41
CA SER A 231 16.27 0.41 20.99
C SER A 231 17.24 -0.78 20.88
N ALA A 232 16.75 -1.97 20.53
CA ALA A 232 17.56 -3.16 20.32
C ALA A 232 17.98 -3.33 18.84
N GLY A 233 17.50 -2.45 17.95
CA GLY A 233 17.79 -2.49 16.52
C GLY A 233 16.79 -3.32 15.72
N ASN A 234 15.72 -3.83 16.33
CA ASN A 234 14.68 -4.57 15.63
C ASN A 234 13.86 -3.59 14.78
N VAL A 235 13.77 -3.88 13.48
CA VAL A 235 13.02 -3.07 12.51
C VAL A 235 11.60 -3.63 12.35
N VAL A 236 10.63 -2.76 12.12
CA VAL A 236 9.32 -3.10 11.56
C VAL A 236 9.12 -2.27 10.30
N LEU A 237 8.63 -2.92 9.24
CA LEU A 237 8.22 -2.27 8.00
C LEU A 237 6.70 -2.23 7.94
N TYR A 238 6.14 -1.11 7.53
CA TYR A 238 4.70 -0.94 7.49
C TYR A 238 4.27 -0.02 6.37
N THR A 239 3.05 -0.23 5.89
CA THR A 239 2.32 0.77 5.11
C THR A 239 1.14 1.26 5.91
N VAL A 240 0.69 2.47 5.64
CA VAL A 240 -0.49 3.06 6.23
C VAL A 240 -1.48 3.30 5.11
N GLU A 241 -2.61 2.61 5.19
CA GLU A 241 -3.64 2.52 4.17
C GLU A 241 -4.95 3.08 4.72
N PRO A 242 -5.13 4.41 4.77
CA PRO A 242 -6.40 4.98 5.14
C PRO A 242 -7.55 4.58 4.21
N PHE A 243 -8.78 4.87 4.62
CA PHE A 243 -9.95 4.53 3.81
C PHE A 243 -9.89 5.25 2.45
N GLN A 244 -9.97 4.48 1.37
CA GLN A 244 -9.91 5.05 0.01
C GLN A 244 -11.30 5.43 -0.49
N ASN A 245 -11.45 5.71 -1.79
CA ASN A 245 -12.69 6.21 -2.40
C ASN A 245 -13.15 7.58 -1.87
N VAL A 246 -12.20 8.43 -1.52
CA VAL A 246 -12.41 9.84 -1.17
C VAL A 246 -11.84 10.71 -2.29
N SER A 247 -12.48 11.84 -2.58
CA SER A 247 -11.96 12.78 -3.59
C SER A 247 -10.53 13.18 -3.21
N GLY A 248 -9.59 12.96 -4.11
CA GLY A 248 -8.16 13.15 -3.84
C GLY A 248 -7.33 11.88 -3.83
N CYS A 249 -7.96 10.74 -3.53
CA CYS A 249 -7.27 9.45 -3.40
C CYS A 249 -7.98 8.30 -4.12
N ASN A 250 -9.05 8.62 -4.85
CA ASN A 250 -9.83 7.66 -5.59
C ASN A 250 -9.34 7.52 -7.03
N VAL A 251 -9.39 6.29 -7.53
CA VAL A 251 -9.32 6.04 -8.97
C VAL A 251 -10.61 6.50 -9.64
N ARG A 252 -10.60 6.63 -10.97
CA ARG A 252 -11.80 6.98 -11.75
C ARG A 252 -12.95 5.97 -11.49
N PRO A 253 -14.24 6.36 -11.66
CA PRO A 253 -15.36 5.43 -11.63
C PRO A 253 -15.27 4.32 -12.70
N ASP A 254 -16.18 3.35 -12.61
CA ASP A 254 -16.35 2.25 -13.58
C ASP A 254 -15.12 1.33 -13.74
N THR A 255 -14.42 1.06 -12.64
CA THR A 255 -13.31 0.10 -12.54
C THR A 255 -13.82 -1.33 -12.27
N PRO A 256 -13.05 -2.38 -12.61
CA PRO A 256 -13.54 -3.77 -12.62
C PRO A 256 -14.07 -4.29 -11.28
N ASN A 257 -13.55 -3.81 -10.14
CA ASN A 257 -14.00 -4.22 -8.81
C ASN A 257 -14.81 -3.14 -8.08
N GLY A 258 -15.16 -2.07 -8.79
CA GLY A 258 -15.76 -0.87 -8.22
C GLY A 258 -14.72 0.08 -7.63
N GLN A 259 -15.10 1.36 -7.54
CA GLN A 259 -14.17 2.45 -7.26
C GLN A 259 -13.45 2.30 -5.92
N LEU A 260 -14.13 1.79 -4.88
CA LEU A 260 -13.51 1.58 -3.57
C LEU A 260 -12.40 0.53 -3.61
N ALA A 261 -12.73 -0.68 -4.05
CA ALA A 261 -11.77 -1.78 -4.06
C ALA A 261 -10.55 -1.43 -4.91
N ASP A 262 -10.75 -0.90 -6.12
CA ASP A 262 -9.62 -0.55 -6.99
C ASP A 262 -8.86 0.70 -6.53
N SER A 263 -9.49 1.64 -5.79
CA SER A 263 -8.72 2.72 -5.14
C SER A 263 -7.80 2.16 -4.06
N THR A 264 -8.29 1.25 -3.21
CA THR A 264 -7.47 0.56 -2.21
C THR A 264 -6.37 -0.25 -2.87
N ASN A 265 -6.68 -1.04 -3.90
CA ASN A 265 -5.69 -1.85 -4.59
C ASN A 265 -4.60 -1.00 -5.26
N ASN A 266 -4.97 0.13 -5.86
CA ASN A 266 -4.02 1.03 -6.52
C ASN A 266 -3.02 1.60 -5.53
N VAL A 267 -3.51 2.16 -4.42
CA VAL A 267 -2.69 2.78 -3.37
C VAL A 267 -1.85 1.72 -2.65
N LEU A 268 -2.45 0.59 -2.28
CA LEU A 268 -1.72 -0.52 -1.65
C LEU A 268 -0.64 -1.11 -2.56
N SER A 269 -0.86 -1.18 -3.88
CA SER A 269 0.16 -1.60 -4.85
C SER A 269 1.36 -0.67 -4.80
N HIS A 270 1.11 0.63 -4.92
CA HIS A 270 2.12 1.68 -4.93
C HIS A 270 3.03 1.56 -3.69
N GLU A 271 2.43 1.63 -2.50
CA GLU A 271 3.19 1.59 -1.24
C GLU A 271 3.92 0.26 -1.04
N PHE A 272 3.34 -0.84 -1.52
CA PHE A 272 3.97 -2.15 -1.41
C PHE A 272 5.20 -2.31 -2.33
N PHE A 273 5.12 -1.88 -3.59
CA PHE A 273 6.26 -1.92 -4.50
C PHE A 273 7.39 -1.02 -4.01
N GLU A 274 7.05 0.17 -3.51
CA GLU A 274 8.00 1.09 -2.91
C GLU A 274 8.63 0.53 -1.63
N THR A 275 7.86 -0.07 -0.73
CA THR A 275 8.39 -0.79 0.45
C THR A 275 9.38 -1.89 0.05
N ILE A 276 9.18 -2.55 -1.10
CA ILE A 276 10.06 -3.61 -1.57
C ILE A 276 11.40 -3.05 -2.07
N THR A 277 11.34 -1.95 -2.81
CA THR A 277 12.51 -1.35 -3.48
C THR A 277 13.26 -0.36 -2.61
N ASP A 278 12.61 0.23 -1.61
CA ASP A 278 13.20 1.14 -0.65
C ASP A 278 12.54 1.05 0.75
N PRO A 279 12.63 -0.10 1.43
CA PRO A 279 11.98 -0.34 2.72
C PRO A 279 12.33 0.66 3.85
N VAL A 280 13.49 1.34 3.79
CA VAL A 280 13.96 2.21 4.88
C VAL A 280 14.45 3.59 4.41
N GLY A 281 14.17 3.98 3.16
CA GLY A 281 14.51 5.28 2.57
C GLY A 281 15.96 5.43 2.08
N ASP A 282 16.65 4.32 1.80
CA ASP A 282 18.01 4.28 1.27
C ASP A 282 18.23 3.32 0.08
N GLY A 283 17.15 2.78 -0.49
CA GLY A 283 17.11 1.81 -1.58
C GLY A 283 17.14 2.44 -2.98
N TRP A 284 16.03 2.34 -3.72
CA TRP A 284 15.92 2.81 -5.11
C TRP A 284 14.98 4.00 -5.24
N TRP A 285 15.52 5.13 -5.73
CA TRP A 285 14.74 6.33 -6.04
C TRP A 285 15.50 7.20 -7.04
N ASN A 286 14.80 8.16 -7.65
CA ASN A 286 15.36 9.03 -8.66
C ASN A 286 16.20 10.16 -8.05
N SER A 287 17.51 10.08 -8.23
CA SER A 287 18.48 11.01 -7.65
C SER A 287 19.12 11.95 -8.67
N LEU A 288 18.83 11.75 -9.96
CA LEU A 288 19.50 12.45 -11.05
C LEU A 288 18.60 13.40 -11.85
N ASN A 289 17.30 13.48 -11.52
CA ASN A 289 16.36 14.38 -12.19
C ASN A 289 15.75 15.39 -11.22
N ASN A 290 15.89 16.68 -11.51
CA ASN A 290 15.35 17.74 -10.66
C ASN A 290 13.81 17.80 -10.62
N GLY A 291 13.12 17.27 -11.63
CA GLY A 291 11.66 17.33 -11.71
C GLY A 291 10.93 16.19 -11.00
N ILE A 292 11.65 15.11 -10.71
CA ILE A 292 11.16 13.89 -10.05
C ILE A 292 12.23 13.40 -9.06
N PHE A 293 12.93 14.33 -8.41
CA PHE A 293 13.97 14.00 -7.45
C PHE A 293 13.34 13.42 -6.17
N GLY A 294 13.78 12.24 -5.76
CA GLY A 294 13.23 11.54 -4.60
C GLY A 294 11.94 10.78 -4.89
N GLU A 295 11.52 10.68 -6.15
CA GLU A 295 10.38 9.83 -6.52
C GLU A 295 10.86 8.38 -6.63
N GLU A 296 10.06 7.45 -6.12
CA GLU A 296 10.31 6.01 -6.16
C GLU A 296 9.61 5.33 -7.35
N ILE A 297 9.61 4.00 -7.36
CA ILE A 297 9.07 3.19 -8.45
C ILE A 297 7.58 3.45 -8.73
N GLY A 298 6.79 3.69 -7.69
CA GLY A 298 5.36 3.96 -7.79
C GLY A 298 5.07 5.42 -8.11
N ASP A 299 5.76 6.33 -7.44
CA ASP A 299 5.65 7.78 -7.63
C ASP A 299 5.77 8.21 -9.09
N GLU A 300 6.80 7.73 -9.79
CA GLU A 300 7.04 8.07 -11.19
C GLU A 300 5.91 7.65 -12.15
N CYS A 301 5.07 6.72 -11.70
CA CYS A 301 4.02 6.08 -12.49
C CYS A 301 2.61 6.37 -12.00
N SER A 302 2.45 7.41 -11.19
CA SER A 302 1.15 7.93 -10.77
C SER A 302 0.54 8.87 -11.82
N PHE A 303 -0.42 8.35 -12.59
CA PHE A 303 -1.13 9.11 -13.63
C PHE A 303 -2.45 9.68 -13.12
N LEU A 304 -2.84 10.85 -13.63
CA LEU A 304 -4.09 11.51 -13.25
C LEU A 304 -5.04 11.73 -14.43
N LEU A 305 -6.33 11.60 -14.14
CA LEU A 305 -7.43 11.96 -15.02
C LEU A 305 -8.15 13.20 -14.48
N PHE A 306 -8.13 14.28 -15.26
CA PHE A 306 -8.87 15.50 -14.96
C PHE A 306 -10.25 15.46 -15.60
N THR A 307 -11.27 15.76 -14.82
CA THR A 307 -12.64 15.96 -15.30
C THR A 307 -13.08 17.40 -15.03
N ALA A 308 -14.30 17.76 -15.46
CA ALA A 308 -14.84 19.09 -15.20
C ALA A 308 -15.06 19.37 -13.70
N THR A 309 -15.20 18.33 -12.87
CA THR A 309 -15.63 18.45 -11.48
C THR A 309 -14.70 17.77 -10.48
N ASP A 310 -13.74 16.97 -10.93
CA ASP A 310 -12.90 16.13 -10.05
C ASP A 310 -11.58 15.72 -10.72
N VAL A 311 -10.64 15.21 -9.92
CA VAL A 311 -9.34 14.69 -10.35
C VAL A 311 -9.12 13.31 -9.73
N PHE A 312 -8.95 12.31 -10.59
CA PHE A 312 -8.79 10.91 -10.18
C PHE A 312 -7.39 10.40 -10.48
N PHE A 313 -6.97 9.35 -9.77
CA PHE A 313 -5.91 8.48 -10.28
C PHE A 313 -6.41 7.74 -11.53
N ASP A 314 -5.52 7.57 -12.50
CA ASP A 314 -5.79 6.96 -13.81
C ASP A 314 -5.04 5.62 -13.94
N PRO A 315 -5.53 4.55 -13.29
CA PRO A 315 -4.87 3.26 -13.28
C PRO A 315 -5.01 2.51 -14.61
N ASN A 316 -4.15 1.50 -14.79
CA ASN A 316 -4.23 0.53 -15.86
C ASN A 316 -5.08 -0.68 -15.45
N LEU A 317 -5.75 -1.29 -16.42
CA LEU A 317 -6.38 -2.59 -16.22
C LEU A 317 -5.28 -3.66 -16.25
N VAL A 318 -5.16 -4.42 -15.17
CA VAL A 318 -4.20 -5.52 -15.06
C VAL A 318 -4.91 -6.84 -14.74
N ARG A 319 -4.23 -7.96 -15.02
CA ARG A 319 -4.66 -9.28 -14.56
C ARG A 319 -3.68 -9.78 -13.51
N LEU A 320 -4.14 -9.86 -12.27
CA LEU A 320 -3.38 -10.49 -11.19
C LEU A 320 -3.93 -11.89 -10.99
N ASN A 321 -3.08 -12.90 -11.19
CA ASN A 321 -3.50 -14.30 -11.22
C ASN A 321 -4.68 -14.52 -12.21
N ARG A 322 -5.92 -14.71 -11.72
CA ARG A 322 -7.11 -14.92 -12.56
C ARG A 322 -8.10 -13.75 -12.52
N ASN A 323 -7.83 -12.74 -11.71
CA ASN A 323 -8.74 -11.65 -11.43
C ASN A 323 -8.27 -10.36 -12.11
N SER A 324 -9.21 -9.49 -12.44
CA SER A 324 -8.95 -8.18 -13.07
C SER A 324 -8.94 -7.10 -12.00
N TYR A 325 -7.98 -6.20 -12.07
CA TYR A 325 -7.81 -5.09 -11.13
C TYR A 325 -7.49 -3.81 -11.89
N ALA A 326 -7.77 -2.66 -11.27
CA ALA A 326 -7.27 -1.38 -11.74
C ALA A 326 -6.22 -0.84 -10.76
N ILE A 327 -4.95 -0.90 -11.15
CA ILE A 327 -3.81 -0.35 -10.40
C ILE A 327 -2.89 0.41 -11.35
N GLN A 328 -2.10 1.33 -10.83
CA GLN A 328 -1.10 2.04 -11.59
C GLN A 328 0.00 1.08 -12.09
N PRO A 329 0.65 1.39 -13.23
CA PRO A 329 1.91 0.74 -13.56
C PRO A 329 3.01 1.12 -12.56
N GLU A 330 4.11 0.38 -12.60
CA GLU A 330 5.33 0.67 -11.84
C GLU A 330 6.46 1.06 -12.79
N TYR A 331 7.42 1.88 -12.35
CA TYR A 331 8.55 2.26 -13.20
C TYR A 331 9.48 1.06 -13.41
N VAL A 332 9.97 0.88 -14.63
CA VAL A 332 10.84 -0.23 -15.00
C VAL A 332 12.08 0.30 -15.70
N ASN A 333 13.21 0.37 -14.99
CA ASN A 333 14.49 0.87 -15.55
C ASN A 333 14.90 0.13 -16.83
N SER A 334 14.71 -1.18 -16.91
CA SER A 334 15.06 -1.95 -18.11
C SER A 334 14.20 -1.62 -19.35
N GLN A 335 13.03 -1.01 -19.16
CA GLN A 335 12.11 -0.55 -20.21
C GLN A 335 12.14 0.98 -20.38
N HIS A 336 12.73 1.71 -19.42
CA HIS A 336 12.71 3.17 -19.34
C HIS A 336 11.29 3.76 -19.39
N ALA A 337 10.33 3.05 -18.78
CA ALA A 337 8.90 3.36 -18.87
C ALA A 337 8.12 2.79 -17.68
N CYS A 338 6.94 3.37 -17.44
CA CYS A 338 5.92 2.80 -16.57
C CYS A 338 5.27 1.58 -17.24
N SER A 339 5.27 0.45 -16.56
CA SER A 339 4.78 -0.81 -17.12
C SER A 339 3.92 -1.61 -16.17
N THR A 340 3.10 -2.49 -16.74
CA THR A 340 2.33 -3.50 -16.00
C THR A 340 2.88 -4.91 -16.23
N SER A 341 3.99 -5.04 -16.96
CA SER A 341 4.71 -6.29 -17.19
C SER A 341 6.23 -6.11 -17.16
N ALA A 342 6.94 -7.06 -16.54
CA ALA A 342 8.40 -7.01 -16.43
C ALA A 342 9.15 -7.18 -17.77
N SER A 343 8.46 -7.64 -18.82
CA SER A 343 8.99 -7.77 -20.17
C SER A 343 8.16 -6.97 -21.18
N ASP A 344 8.82 -6.48 -22.23
CA ASP A 344 8.19 -5.93 -23.43
C ASP A 344 7.52 -7.06 -24.22
N GLY A 345 6.31 -7.45 -23.82
CA GLY A 345 5.43 -8.34 -24.58
C GLY A 345 5.06 -9.65 -23.88
N ASP A 346 3.74 -9.82 -23.74
CA ASP A 346 3.01 -11.02 -24.19
C ASP A 346 1.63 -10.59 -24.71
#